data_AF-A0A7S1ZVX6-F1
#
_entry.id   AF-A0A7S1ZVX6-F1
#
_cell.length_a   1.000
_cell.length_b   1.000
_cell.length_c   1.000
_cell.angle_alpha   90.00
_cell.angle_beta   90.00
_cell.angle_gamma   90.00
#
_symmetry.space_group_name_H-M   'P 1'
#
loop_
_entity.id
_entity.type
_entity.pdbx_description
1 polymer ?
#
loop_
_entity_poly.entity_id
_entity_poly.type
_entity_poly.pdbx_seq_one_letter_code
_entity_poly.pdbx_strand_id
1 'polypeptide(L)'
;GESGGGDDSAVIPRKLAIAFGTEAVGCTAELLTSADLRVYLPLRGFADSLNLSVATALVVHHLFLQDPTLVGSMPENEREELRRKWYAKLCRQRLLGAKEKKEMQRLRAYVTGCEELERQRKAGKALQVGQLNKMGDYAEKKARLEEMDRDLDEKASRAVEGLVLDPPQPITDMRRADEHRVTFAGKKTKQQNADAWGGMAATAKPKTAKIEDDTSTSKFFRSRLEEAS
;
A
#
# COMPACT_ATOMS: atom_id res chain seq x y z
N GLY A 1 41.05 -11.79 5.13
CA GLY A 1 41.05 -11.33 6.53
C GLY A 1 40.30 -10.05 6.57
N GLU A 2 39.01 -10.11 6.90
CA GLU A 2 38.17 -8.93 7.08
C GLU A 2 38.15 -8.64 8.58
N SER A 3 38.89 -7.61 8.97
CA SER A 3 38.92 -7.10 10.33
C SER A 3 37.57 -6.46 10.65
N GLY A 4 36.74 -7.19 11.40
CA GLY A 4 35.55 -6.67 12.05
C GLY A 4 35.91 -5.65 13.12
N GLY A 5 36.04 -4.39 12.72
CA GLY A 5 35.87 -3.25 13.61
C GLY A 5 34.38 -2.99 13.73
N GLY A 6 33.71 -3.69 14.66
CA GLY A 6 32.39 -3.29 15.10
C GLY A 6 32.53 -1.93 15.78
N ASP A 7 31.80 -0.94 15.28
CA ASP A 7 31.65 0.34 15.96
C ASP A 7 30.85 0.10 17.25
N ASP A 8 31.56 -0.19 18.35
CA ASP A 8 31.00 -0.45 19.69
C ASP A 8 30.30 0.78 20.31
N SER A 9 30.16 1.89 19.56
CA SER A 9 29.46 3.09 19.99
C SER A 9 27.99 3.18 19.56
N ALA A 10 27.54 2.32 18.63
CA ALA A 10 26.18 2.37 18.12
C ALA A 10 25.16 1.81 19.12
N VAL A 11 24.25 2.67 19.61
CA VAL A 11 23.18 2.31 20.56
C VAL A 11 22.18 1.32 19.95
N ILE A 12 22.04 1.30 18.62
CA ILE A 12 21.10 0.45 17.89
C ILE A 12 21.89 -0.49 16.96
N PRO A 13 21.61 -1.82 16.97
CA PRO A 13 22.28 -2.77 16.09
C PRO A 13 22.03 -2.46 14.61
N ARG A 14 23.05 -2.70 13.76
CA ARG A 14 22.98 -2.51 12.29
C ARG A 14 21.84 -3.30 11.63
N LYS A 15 21.50 -4.47 12.15
CA LYS A 15 20.34 -5.26 11.73
C LYS A 15 19.47 -5.49 12.94
N LEU A 16 18.26 -4.94 12.91
CA LEU A 16 17.29 -5.04 13.98
C LEU A 16 15.95 -5.53 13.43
N ALA A 17 15.39 -6.55 14.06
CA ALA A 17 14.00 -6.94 13.85
C ALA A 17 13.25 -6.73 15.17
N ILE A 18 12.18 -5.92 15.14
CA ILE A 18 11.26 -5.81 16.27
C ILE A 18 10.05 -6.68 15.96
N ALA A 19 9.83 -7.68 16.79
CA ALA A 19 8.73 -8.60 16.65
C ALA A 19 7.62 -8.23 17.65
N PHE A 20 6.41 -8.08 17.15
CA PHE A 20 5.23 -7.83 17.97
C PHE A 20 4.29 -9.04 17.93
N GLY A 21 3.60 -9.24 19.04
CA GLY A 21 2.53 -10.21 19.16
C GLY A 21 1.25 -9.79 18.46
N THR A 22 0.25 -10.67 18.48
CA THR A 22 -1.11 -10.33 18.06
C THR A 22 -1.85 -9.57 19.15
N GLU A 23 -2.91 -8.83 18.79
CA GLU A 23 -3.72 -8.09 19.76
C GLU A 23 -4.37 -8.98 20.83
N ALA A 24 -4.73 -10.21 20.47
CA ALA A 24 -5.48 -11.10 21.35
C ALA A 24 -4.60 -11.86 22.36
N VAL A 25 -3.43 -12.34 21.92
CA VAL A 25 -2.62 -13.29 22.70
C VAL A 25 -1.16 -12.88 22.87
N GLY A 26 -0.75 -11.74 22.33
CA GLY A 26 0.64 -11.30 22.40
C GLY A 26 1.58 -12.19 21.61
N CYS A 27 2.83 -12.29 22.07
CA CYS A 27 3.91 -13.04 21.42
C CYS A 27 3.81 -14.53 21.75
N THR A 28 4.12 -15.39 20.79
CA THR A 28 4.18 -16.85 21.03
C THR A 28 5.44 -17.22 21.81
N ALA A 29 5.44 -18.42 22.41
CA ALA A 29 6.60 -18.93 23.14
C ALA A 29 7.83 -19.09 22.23
N GLU A 30 7.64 -19.50 20.98
CA GLU A 30 8.71 -19.64 19.99
C GLU A 30 9.38 -18.29 19.70
N LEU A 31 8.56 -17.23 19.55
CA LEU A 31 9.04 -15.87 19.34
C LEU A 31 9.84 -15.36 20.53
N LEU A 32 9.31 -15.57 21.75
CA LEU A 32 9.99 -15.16 22.99
C LEU A 32 11.29 -15.94 23.25
N THR A 33 11.37 -17.19 22.81
CA THR A 33 12.55 -18.05 22.95
C THR A 33 13.62 -17.72 21.92
N SER A 34 13.20 -17.31 20.72
CA SER A 34 14.11 -16.96 19.62
C SER A 34 14.65 -15.53 19.69
N ALA A 35 14.09 -14.68 20.57
CA ALA A 35 14.48 -13.28 20.68
C ALA A 35 15.74 -13.10 21.56
N ASP A 36 16.71 -12.34 21.06
CA ASP A 36 17.92 -11.98 21.82
C ASP A 36 17.60 -11.07 23.03
N LEU A 37 16.63 -10.17 22.85
CA LEU A 37 16.21 -9.19 23.85
C LEU A 37 14.69 -9.09 23.92
N ARG A 38 14.18 -8.76 25.10
CA ARG A 38 12.76 -8.45 25.34
C ARG A 38 12.67 -7.03 25.87
N VAL A 39 11.92 -6.19 25.17
CA VAL A 39 11.69 -4.78 25.54
C VAL A 39 10.24 -4.60 25.98
N TYR A 40 10.00 -3.64 26.87
CA TYR A 40 8.66 -3.28 27.32
C TYR A 40 8.53 -1.76 27.42
N LEU A 41 7.31 -1.26 27.21
CA LEU A 41 6.97 0.13 27.49
C LEU A 41 6.51 0.20 28.95
N PRO A 42 7.11 1.05 29.80
CA PRO A 42 6.67 1.21 31.17
C PRO A 42 5.21 1.65 31.25
N LEU A 43 4.36 0.85 31.87
CA LEU A 43 2.95 1.17 32.11
C LEU A 43 2.77 1.52 33.59
N ARG A 44 1.95 2.54 33.86
CA ARG A 44 1.51 2.90 35.21
C ARG A 44 -0.02 2.97 35.20
N GLY A 45 -0.67 2.33 36.15
CA GLY A 45 -2.14 2.27 36.25
C GLY A 45 -2.67 0.85 36.11
N PHE A 46 -3.94 0.72 35.69
CA PHE A 46 -4.67 -0.55 35.66
C PHE A 46 -4.63 -1.28 34.31
N ALA A 47 -3.93 -0.73 33.32
CA ALA A 47 -3.84 -1.33 32.00
C ALA A 47 -2.58 -2.20 31.91
N ASP A 48 -2.77 -3.47 31.55
CA ASP A 48 -1.68 -4.44 31.41
C ASP A 48 -1.01 -4.40 30.03
N SER A 49 -1.60 -3.68 29.07
CA SER A 49 -1.06 -3.53 27.72
C SER A 49 -1.54 -2.24 27.05
N LEU A 50 -0.84 -1.85 25.97
CA LEU A 50 -1.31 -0.83 25.04
C LEU A 50 -1.89 -1.51 23.80
N ASN A 51 -2.74 -0.79 23.05
CA ASN A 51 -3.12 -1.23 21.71
C ASN A 51 -1.87 -1.48 20.85
N LEU A 52 -1.89 -2.55 20.05
CA LEU A 52 -0.75 -2.99 19.25
C LEU A 52 -0.18 -1.87 18.34
N SER A 53 -1.05 -1.08 17.71
CA SER A 53 -0.61 0.03 16.86
C SER A 53 0.05 1.15 17.68
N VAL A 54 -0.45 1.44 18.88
CA VAL A 54 0.11 2.44 19.80
C VAL A 54 1.47 1.99 20.31
N ALA A 55 1.59 0.73 20.76
CA ALA A 55 2.86 0.17 21.21
C ALA A 55 3.91 0.21 20.08
N THR A 56 3.52 -0.22 18.87
CA THR A 56 4.39 -0.20 17.69
C THR A 56 4.87 1.22 17.37
N ALA A 57 3.95 2.20 17.35
CA ALA A 57 4.29 3.59 17.07
C ALA A 57 5.25 4.18 18.11
N LEU A 58 5.03 3.91 19.41
CA LEU A 58 5.91 4.40 20.48
C LEU A 58 7.32 3.79 20.39
N VAL A 59 7.42 2.49 20.11
CA VAL A 59 8.72 1.82 19.96
C VAL A 59 9.48 2.40 18.76
N VAL A 60 8.84 2.48 17.58
CA VAL A 60 9.47 3.04 16.37
C VAL A 60 9.84 4.51 16.56
N HIS A 61 8.98 5.30 17.20
CA HIS A 61 9.28 6.68 17.51
C HIS A 61 10.50 6.80 18.43
N HIS A 62 10.59 5.95 19.46
CA HIS A 62 11.73 5.94 20.36
C HIS A 62 13.04 5.60 19.64
N LEU A 63 13.03 4.66 18.69
CA LEU A 63 14.20 4.36 17.86
C LEU A 63 14.70 5.60 17.12
N PHE A 64 13.80 6.37 16.48
CA PHE A 64 14.19 7.59 15.77
C PHE A 64 14.62 8.74 16.69
N LEU A 65 14.20 8.75 17.96
CA LEU A 65 14.70 9.71 18.94
C LEU A 65 16.11 9.35 19.43
N GLN A 66 16.41 8.05 19.57
CA GLN A 66 17.72 7.56 19.96
C GLN A 66 18.74 7.71 18.82
N ASP A 67 18.32 7.40 17.59
CA ASP A 67 19.15 7.52 16.40
C ASP A 67 18.32 8.10 15.23
N PRO A 68 18.38 9.43 15.04
CA PRO A 68 17.73 10.09 13.91
C PRO A 68 18.28 9.66 12.54
N THR A 69 19.49 9.10 12.48
CA THR A 69 20.14 8.71 11.21
C THR A 69 19.53 7.45 10.58
N LEU A 70 18.75 6.68 11.35
CA LEU A 70 17.99 5.54 10.84
C LEU A 70 16.99 5.92 9.74
N VAL A 71 16.56 7.18 9.70
CA VAL A 71 15.63 7.66 8.67
C VAL A 71 16.32 7.67 7.31
N GLY A 72 15.81 6.86 6.39
CA GLY A 72 16.21 6.93 4.98
C GLY A 72 17.55 6.25 4.66
N SER A 73 17.99 5.28 5.46
CA SER A 73 19.20 4.47 5.21
C SER A 73 19.15 3.54 3.98
N MET A 74 18.16 3.69 3.09
CA MET A 74 18.03 2.88 1.87
C MET A 74 18.87 3.48 0.73
N PRO A 75 19.73 2.69 0.06
CA PRO A 75 20.49 3.12 -1.12
C PRO A 75 19.61 3.62 -2.27
N GLU A 76 20.12 4.56 -3.07
CA GLU A 76 19.33 5.18 -4.16
C GLU A 76 18.94 4.18 -5.25
N ASN A 77 19.78 3.20 -5.57
CA ASN A 77 19.45 2.14 -6.51
C ASN A 77 18.27 1.26 -6.03
N GLU A 78 18.22 0.94 -4.73
CA GLU A 78 17.10 0.21 -4.15
C GLU A 78 15.82 1.08 -4.14
N ARG A 79 15.95 2.38 -3.87
CA ARG A 79 14.84 3.33 -3.97
C ARG A 79 14.31 3.43 -5.39
N GLU A 80 15.19 3.49 -6.39
CA GLU A 80 14.81 3.53 -7.79
C GLU A 80 14.05 2.26 -8.19
N GLU A 81 14.54 1.08 -7.82
CA GLU A 81 13.87 -0.20 -8.11
C GLU A 81 12.47 -0.25 -7.46
N LEU A 82 12.35 0.18 -6.20
CA LEU A 82 11.07 0.30 -5.53
C LEU A 82 10.17 1.33 -6.22
N ARG A 83 10.67 2.51 -6.59
CA ARG A 83 9.88 3.51 -7.31
C ARG A 83 9.37 2.96 -8.64
N ARG A 84 10.21 2.29 -9.41
CA ARG A 84 9.85 1.62 -10.68
C ARG A 84 8.69 0.65 -10.48
N LYS A 85 8.79 -0.22 -9.46
CA LYS A 85 7.75 -1.20 -9.14
C LYS A 85 6.45 -0.56 -8.64
N TRP A 86 6.54 0.36 -7.69
CA TRP A 86 5.38 0.91 -7.00
C TRP A 86 4.66 1.97 -7.82
N TYR A 87 5.38 2.84 -8.52
CA TYR A 87 4.78 3.86 -9.37
C TYR A 87 4.07 3.23 -10.55
N ALA A 88 4.68 2.25 -11.24
CA ALA A 88 4.02 1.52 -12.31
C ALA A 88 2.75 0.81 -11.81
N LYS A 89 2.81 0.16 -10.63
CA LYS A 89 1.63 -0.47 -10.01
C LYS A 89 0.51 0.54 -9.71
N LEU A 90 0.85 1.73 -9.20
CA LEU A 90 -0.13 2.78 -8.93
C LEU A 90 -0.74 3.35 -10.21
N CYS A 91 0.09 3.56 -11.24
CA CYS A 91 -0.30 4.03 -12.55
C CYS A 91 -1.27 3.04 -13.23
N ARG A 92 -0.88 1.76 -13.30
CA ARG A 92 -1.67 0.64 -13.83
C ARG A 92 -3.11 0.61 -13.31
N GLN A 93 -3.31 0.82 -12.00
CA GLN A 93 -4.65 0.82 -11.38
C GLN A 93 -5.57 1.96 -11.88
N ARG A 94 -4.99 3.03 -12.43
CA ARG A 94 -5.65 4.30 -12.73
C ARG A 94 -5.68 4.65 -14.21
N LEU A 95 -4.84 4.03 -15.04
CA LEU A 95 -4.80 4.28 -16.49
C LEU A 95 -6.10 3.87 -17.19
N LEU A 96 -6.59 2.66 -16.94
CA LEU A 96 -7.75 2.13 -17.65
C LEU A 96 -9.04 2.92 -17.38
N GLY A 97 -9.81 3.16 -18.43
CA GLY A 97 -11.18 3.65 -18.37
C GLY A 97 -12.16 2.60 -17.82
N ALA A 98 -13.37 3.03 -17.51
CA ALA A 98 -14.39 2.15 -16.93
C ALA A 98 -14.77 0.97 -17.85
N LYS A 99 -14.75 1.17 -19.18
CA LYS A 99 -15.05 0.12 -20.17
C LYS A 99 -13.95 -0.94 -20.21
N GLU A 100 -12.70 -0.52 -20.35
CA GLU A 100 -11.53 -1.41 -20.39
C GLU A 100 -11.36 -2.19 -19.09
N LYS A 101 -11.60 -1.55 -17.93
CA LYS A 101 -11.60 -2.24 -16.63
C LYS A 101 -12.62 -3.37 -16.58
N LYS A 102 -13.84 -3.14 -17.09
CA LYS A 102 -14.89 -4.17 -17.15
C LYS A 102 -14.53 -5.29 -18.11
N GLU A 103 -13.94 -4.97 -19.26
CA GLU A 103 -13.47 -5.96 -20.23
C GLU A 103 -12.38 -6.85 -19.64
N MET A 104 -11.32 -6.25 -19.09
CA MET A 104 -10.22 -6.97 -18.45
C MET A 104 -10.71 -7.84 -17.29
N GLN A 105 -11.64 -7.34 -16.47
CA GLN A 105 -12.25 -8.14 -15.39
C GLN A 105 -13.03 -9.35 -15.93
N ARG A 106 -13.79 -9.18 -17.02
CA ARG A 106 -14.54 -10.28 -17.66
C ARG A 106 -13.61 -11.32 -18.25
N LEU A 107 -12.58 -10.90 -18.97
CA LEU A 107 -11.56 -11.78 -19.54
C LEU A 107 -10.84 -12.55 -18.44
N ARG A 108 -10.40 -11.88 -17.37
CA ARG A 108 -9.74 -12.53 -16.24
C ARG A 108 -10.62 -13.55 -15.53
N ALA A 109 -11.89 -13.21 -15.28
CA ALA A 109 -12.84 -14.15 -14.67
C ALA A 109 -13.07 -15.38 -15.56
N TYR A 110 -13.16 -15.18 -16.88
CA TYR A 110 -13.31 -16.26 -17.84
C TYR A 110 -12.07 -17.18 -17.88
N VAL A 111 -10.86 -16.61 -18.01
CA VAL A 111 -9.59 -17.35 -18.03
C VAL A 111 -9.42 -18.16 -16.75
N THR A 112 -9.62 -17.54 -15.59
CA THR A 112 -9.55 -18.22 -14.28
C THR A 112 -10.55 -19.37 -14.19
N GLY A 113 -11.77 -19.17 -14.69
CA GLY A 113 -12.79 -20.21 -14.75
C GLY A 113 -12.39 -21.38 -15.64
N CYS A 114 -11.77 -21.13 -16.79
CA CYS A 114 -11.27 -22.18 -17.67
C CYS A 114 -10.08 -22.94 -17.06
N GLU A 115 -9.15 -22.26 -16.40
CA GLU A 115 -8.01 -22.87 -15.70
C GLU A 115 -8.46 -23.77 -14.54
N GLU A 116 -9.50 -23.37 -13.82
CA GLU A 116 -10.17 -24.19 -12.81
C GLU A 116 -10.74 -25.48 -13.42
N LEU A 117 -11.48 -25.38 -14.52
CA LEU A 117 -12.05 -26.54 -15.21
C LEU A 117 -10.95 -27.47 -15.73
N GLU A 118 -9.86 -26.92 -16.25
CA GLU A 118 -8.70 -27.71 -16.70
C GLU A 118 -8.05 -28.44 -15.52
N ARG A 119 -7.93 -27.78 -14.36
CA ARG A 119 -7.40 -28.39 -13.14
C ARG A 119 -8.29 -29.52 -12.62
N GLN A 120 -9.62 -29.34 -12.67
CA GLN A 120 -10.59 -30.39 -12.33
C GLN A 120 -10.50 -31.59 -13.29
N ARG A 121 -10.34 -31.32 -14.59
CA ARG A 121 -10.14 -32.36 -15.60
C ARG A 121 -8.85 -33.14 -15.35
N LYS A 122 -7.74 -32.46 -15.04
CA LYS A 122 -6.45 -33.09 -14.66
C LYS A 122 -6.57 -33.93 -13.39
N ALA A 123 -7.43 -33.52 -12.45
CA ALA A 123 -7.76 -34.29 -11.25
C ALA A 123 -8.76 -35.45 -11.49
N GLY A 124 -9.11 -35.75 -12.75
CA GLY A 124 -9.97 -36.89 -13.11
C GLY A 124 -11.48 -36.64 -12.99
N LYS A 125 -11.94 -35.40 -12.77
CA LYS A 125 -13.38 -35.09 -12.77
C LYS A 125 -13.91 -34.99 -14.20
N ALA A 126 -15.03 -35.66 -14.47
CA ALA A 126 -15.75 -35.53 -15.73
C ALA A 126 -16.42 -34.15 -15.84
N LEU A 127 -16.16 -33.44 -16.93
CA LEU A 127 -16.75 -32.14 -17.23
C LEU A 127 -18.05 -32.32 -18.05
N GLN A 128 -19.05 -31.50 -17.77
CA GLN A 128 -20.27 -31.43 -18.57
C GLN A 128 -20.01 -30.79 -19.94
N VAL A 129 -20.83 -31.10 -20.94
CA VAL A 129 -20.71 -30.56 -22.31
C VAL A 129 -20.71 -29.02 -22.33
N GLY A 130 -21.55 -28.39 -21.50
CA GLY A 130 -21.57 -26.93 -21.36
C GLY A 130 -20.29 -26.34 -20.75
N GLN A 131 -19.54 -27.11 -19.95
CA GLN A 131 -18.23 -26.70 -19.42
C GLN A 131 -17.13 -26.84 -20.46
N LEU A 132 -17.18 -27.86 -21.32
CA LEU A 132 -16.26 -28.04 -22.43
C LEU A 132 -16.44 -26.95 -23.49
N ASN A 133 -17.68 -26.60 -23.84
CA ASN A 133 -17.97 -25.51 -24.77
C ASN A 133 -17.48 -24.16 -24.25
N LYS A 134 -17.51 -23.94 -22.92
CA LYS A 134 -16.95 -22.73 -22.30
C LYS A 134 -15.44 -22.62 -22.50
N MET A 135 -14.71 -23.69 -22.82
CA MET A 135 -13.27 -23.62 -23.08
C MET A 135 -12.93 -23.31 -24.55
N GLY A 136 -13.94 -23.23 -25.44
CA GLY A 136 -13.73 -23.02 -26.88
C GLY A 136 -12.92 -21.76 -27.21
N ASP A 137 -13.22 -20.64 -26.53
CA ASP A 137 -12.53 -19.36 -26.76
C ASP A 137 -11.37 -19.13 -25.76
N TYR A 138 -10.91 -20.15 -25.03
CA TYR A 138 -9.90 -20.00 -23.98
C TYR A 138 -8.61 -19.36 -24.50
N ALA A 139 -8.05 -19.93 -25.59
CA ALA A 139 -6.79 -19.47 -26.14
C ALA A 139 -6.87 -18.01 -26.62
N GLU A 140 -7.95 -17.65 -27.31
CA GLU A 140 -8.18 -16.30 -27.80
C GLU A 140 -8.34 -15.28 -26.66
N LYS A 141 -9.22 -15.58 -25.69
CA LYS A 141 -9.48 -14.67 -24.56
C LYS A 141 -8.27 -14.54 -23.62
N LYS A 142 -7.49 -15.61 -23.46
CA LYS A 142 -6.22 -15.57 -22.73
C LYS A 142 -5.21 -14.69 -23.44
N ALA A 143 -4.99 -14.90 -24.75
CA ALA A 143 -4.08 -14.07 -25.54
C ALA A 143 -4.49 -12.60 -25.50
N ARG A 144 -5.79 -12.30 -25.59
CA ARG A 144 -6.32 -10.93 -25.46
C ARG A 144 -6.05 -10.32 -24.09
N LEU A 145 -6.25 -11.09 -23.01
CA LEU A 145 -5.95 -10.63 -21.65
C LEU A 145 -4.46 -10.35 -21.46
N GLU A 146 -3.59 -11.24 -21.95
CA GLU A 146 -2.13 -11.08 -21.88
C GLU A 146 -1.63 -9.90 -22.72
N GLU A 147 -2.22 -9.65 -23.89
CA GLU A 147 -1.98 -8.46 -24.68
C GLU A 147 -2.36 -7.18 -23.92
N MET A 148 -3.58 -7.12 -23.37
CA MET A 148 -4.03 -5.98 -22.57
C MET A 148 -3.17 -5.76 -21.33
N ASP A 149 -2.76 -6.84 -20.65
CA ASP A 149 -1.91 -6.75 -19.46
C ASP A 149 -0.52 -6.22 -19.82
N ARG A 150 0.08 -6.66 -20.94
CA ARG A 150 1.36 -6.15 -21.45
C ARG A 150 1.29 -4.68 -21.85
N ASP A 151 0.32 -4.30 -22.68
CA ASP A 151 0.12 -2.91 -23.11
C ASP A 151 -0.05 -1.97 -21.91
N LEU A 152 -0.79 -2.42 -20.89
CA LEU A 152 -0.97 -1.65 -19.67
C LEU A 152 0.31 -1.54 -18.82
N ASP A 153 1.14 -2.58 -18.76
CA ASP A 153 2.42 -2.55 -18.05
C ASP A 153 3.46 -1.66 -18.77
N GLU A 154 3.49 -1.70 -20.10
CA GLU A 154 4.32 -0.83 -20.92
C GLU A 154 3.93 0.64 -20.75
N LYS A 155 2.63 0.95 -20.89
CA LYS A 155 2.11 2.31 -20.68
C LYS A 155 2.37 2.79 -19.25
N ALA A 156 2.16 1.94 -18.25
CA ALA A 156 2.40 2.30 -16.86
C ALA A 156 3.88 2.59 -16.59
N SER A 157 4.79 1.80 -17.16
CA SER A 157 6.23 1.98 -17.00
C SER A 157 6.69 3.27 -17.67
N ARG A 158 6.24 3.53 -18.89
CA ARG A 158 6.58 4.74 -19.65
C ARG A 158 6.07 6.01 -18.96
N ALA A 159 4.82 5.99 -18.50
CA ALA A 159 4.20 7.16 -17.84
C ALA A 159 4.88 7.55 -16.51
N VAL A 160 5.66 6.65 -15.89
CA VAL A 160 6.32 6.92 -14.60
C VAL A 160 7.83 7.03 -14.70
N GLU A 161 8.43 6.80 -15.87
CA GLU A 161 9.89 6.77 -16.04
C GLU A 161 10.57 8.04 -15.53
N GLY A 162 10.03 9.22 -15.89
CA GLY A 162 10.53 10.49 -15.37
C GLY A 162 10.43 10.62 -13.85
N LEU A 163 9.38 10.09 -13.22
CA LEU A 163 9.20 10.11 -11.76
C LEU A 163 10.15 9.13 -11.04
N VAL A 164 10.57 8.08 -11.72
CA VAL A 164 11.54 7.11 -11.20
C VAL A 164 12.94 7.70 -11.18
N LEU A 165 13.28 8.63 -12.09
CA LEU A 165 14.58 9.29 -12.07
C LEU A 165 14.55 10.56 -11.20
N ASP A 166 13.49 11.35 -11.32
CA ASP A 166 13.28 12.59 -10.58
C ASP A 166 11.98 12.50 -9.74
N PRO A 167 12.06 11.93 -8.51
CA PRO A 167 10.88 11.74 -7.68
C PRO A 167 10.41 13.08 -7.12
N PRO A 168 9.10 13.25 -6.89
CA PRO A 168 8.62 14.41 -6.16
C PRO A 168 9.26 14.44 -4.77
N GLN A 169 9.53 15.65 -4.28
CA GLN A 169 10.08 15.84 -2.95
C GLN A 169 9.18 15.15 -1.90
N PRO A 170 9.76 14.39 -0.96
CA PRO A 170 9.00 13.80 0.13
C PRO A 170 8.21 14.86 0.88
N ILE A 171 7.01 14.51 1.32
CA ILE A 171 6.26 15.38 2.22
C ILE A 171 6.99 15.34 3.57
N THR A 172 7.69 16.42 3.91
CA THR A 172 8.67 16.47 5.00
C THR A 172 8.01 16.44 6.38
N ASP A 173 7.03 17.30 6.61
CA ASP A 173 6.25 17.32 7.85
C ASP A 173 4.80 17.69 7.59
N MET A 174 3.90 16.73 7.85
CA MET A 174 2.46 16.96 7.76
C MET A 174 1.81 17.27 9.12
N ARG A 175 2.61 17.41 10.18
CA ARG A 175 2.14 17.84 11.49
C ARG A 175 1.81 19.32 11.41
N ARG A 176 0.59 19.65 11.78
CA ARG A 176 0.10 21.03 11.86
C ARG A 176 -0.52 21.15 13.22
N ALA A 177 0.17 21.83 14.13
CA ALA A 177 -0.30 22.01 15.50
C ALA A 177 -1.53 22.94 15.55
N ASP A 178 -1.66 23.77 14.52
CA ASP A 178 -2.65 24.80 14.30
C ASP A 178 -3.74 24.44 13.27
N GLU A 179 -3.56 23.36 12.48
CA GLU A 179 -4.62 22.85 11.61
C GLU A 179 -5.24 21.56 12.14
N HIS A 180 -6.52 21.64 12.53
CA HIS A 180 -7.29 20.47 12.92
C HIS A 180 -7.58 19.58 11.72
N ARG A 181 -7.03 18.35 11.72
CA ARG A 181 -7.51 17.30 10.82
C ARG A 181 -8.93 16.93 11.23
N VAL A 182 -9.86 17.00 10.28
CA VAL A 182 -11.20 16.48 10.48
C VAL A 182 -11.14 14.96 10.52
N THR A 183 -11.46 14.36 11.67
CA THR A 183 -11.87 12.96 11.68
C THR A 183 -13.24 12.87 11.01
N PHE A 184 -13.48 11.78 10.29
CA PHE A 184 -14.81 11.55 9.72
C PHE A 184 -15.84 11.51 10.85
N ALA A 185 -16.79 12.45 10.83
CA ALA A 185 -17.97 12.42 11.69
C ALA A 185 -19.19 12.07 10.83
N GLY A 186 -19.96 11.08 11.26
CA GLY A 186 -21.17 10.67 10.56
C GLY A 186 -22.18 11.80 10.48
N LYS A 187 -23.01 11.80 9.42
CA LYS A 187 -24.01 12.86 9.17
C LYS A 187 -24.93 13.09 10.38
N LYS A 188 -25.38 12.01 11.04
CA LYS A 188 -26.25 12.08 12.22
C LYS A 188 -25.53 12.72 13.42
N THR A 189 -24.28 12.35 13.67
CA THR A 189 -23.45 12.94 14.74
C THR A 189 -23.23 14.44 14.51
N LYS A 190 -22.98 14.84 13.26
CA LYS A 190 -22.87 16.27 12.90
C LYS A 190 -24.18 17.03 13.13
N GLN A 191 -25.32 16.43 12.80
CA GLN A 191 -26.64 17.04 13.03
C GLN A 191 -26.94 17.20 14.52
N GLN A 192 -26.64 16.19 15.34
CA GLN A 192 -26.87 16.22 16.78
C GLN A 192 -26.04 17.28 17.51
N ASN A 193 -24.88 17.67 16.95
CA ASN A 193 -23.95 18.61 17.55
C ASN A 193 -23.83 19.92 16.75
N ALA A 194 -24.78 20.21 15.86
CA ALA A 194 -24.68 21.32 14.91
C ALA A 194 -24.46 22.68 15.60
N ASP A 195 -25.16 22.92 16.71
CA ASP A 195 -25.06 24.17 17.47
C ASP A 195 -23.73 24.26 18.21
N ALA A 196 -23.29 23.16 18.84
CA ALA A 196 -22.05 23.11 19.62
C ALA A 196 -20.78 23.12 18.75
N TRP A 197 -20.88 22.65 17.50
CA TRP A 197 -19.76 22.55 16.57
C TRP A 197 -19.76 23.69 15.53
N GLY A 198 -20.54 24.75 15.72
CA GLY A 198 -20.54 25.92 14.85
C GLY A 198 -19.13 26.49 14.67
N GLY A 199 -18.66 26.63 13.42
CA GLY A 199 -17.32 27.15 13.12
C GLY A 199 -16.15 26.17 13.31
N MET A 200 -16.41 24.94 13.79
CA MET A 200 -15.37 23.92 13.93
C MET A 200 -15.08 23.23 12.59
N ALA A 201 -13.86 22.69 12.43
CA ALA A 201 -13.47 21.94 11.24
C ALA A 201 -14.43 20.77 10.94
N ALA A 202 -14.98 20.10 11.96
CA ALA A 202 -15.89 18.95 11.81
C ALA A 202 -17.21 19.29 11.09
N THR A 203 -17.70 20.53 11.21
CA THR A 203 -18.93 21.03 10.56
C THR A 203 -18.66 21.91 9.37
N ALA A 204 -17.41 22.35 9.18
CA ALA A 204 -16.97 22.95 7.93
C ALA A 204 -17.39 22.02 6.79
N LYS A 205 -18.24 22.54 5.90
CA LYS A 205 -18.38 21.99 4.56
C LYS A 205 -17.24 22.64 3.81
N PRO A 206 -16.05 22.00 3.72
CA PRO A 206 -15.09 22.50 2.76
C PRO A 206 -15.88 22.60 1.46
N LYS A 207 -15.84 23.76 0.80
CA LYS A 207 -16.20 23.77 -0.61
C LYS A 207 -15.29 22.66 -1.15
N THR A 208 -15.85 21.55 -1.61
CA THR A 208 -15.19 20.78 -2.64
C THR A 208 -15.04 21.83 -3.72
N ALA A 209 -13.93 22.55 -3.69
CA ALA A 209 -13.45 23.24 -4.83
C ALA A 209 -13.57 22.16 -5.89
N LYS A 210 -14.39 22.40 -6.91
CA LYS A 210 -13.98 21.91 -8.22
C LYS A 210 -12.57 22.48 -8.30
N ILE A 211 -11.57 21.65 -7.98
CA ILE A 211 -10.19 22.02 -8.22
C ILE A 211 -10.26 22.40 -9.70
N GLU A 212 -10.09 23.68 -10.00
CA GLU A 212 -10.30 24.21 -11.36
C GLU A 212 -9.36 23.49 -12.33
N ASP A 213 -8.28 22.93 -11.78
CA ASP A 213 -7.47 21.88 -12.36
C ASP A 213 -8.08 20.49 -12.13
N ASP A 214 -8.39 19.83 -13.23
CA ASP A 214 -8.95 18.50 -13.38
C ASP A 214 -7.96 17.38 -12.93
N THR A 215 -7.52 17.46 -11.68
CA THR A 215 -6.40 16.72 -11.05
C THR A 215 -6.84 15.37 -10.48
N SER A 216 -7.71 14.65 -11.19
CA SER A 216 -7.93 13.24 -10.82
C SER A 216 -6.63 12.47 -10.99
N THR A 217 -6.34 11.51 -10.11
CA THR A 217 -5.11 10.70 -10.24
C THR A 217 -5.05 9.95 -11.58
N SER A 218 -6.21 9.66 -12.19
CA SER A 218 -6.29 9.05 -13.51
C SER A 218 -5.86 10.03 -14.62
N LYS A 219 -6.20 11.32 -14.51
CA LYS A 219 -5.76 12.37 -15.44
C LYS A 219 -4.27 12.65 -15.31
N PHE A 220 -3.77 12.71 -14.08
CA PHE A 220 -2.33 12.82 -13.80
C PHE A 220 -1.51 11.76 -14.54
N PHE A 221 -1.88 10.48 -14.46
CA PHE A 221 -1.12 9.42 -15.14
C PHE A 221 -1.31 9.40 -16.66
N ARG A 222 -2.46 9.87 -17.17
CA ARG A 222 -2.70 9.95 -18.62
C ARG A 222 -1.92 11.08 -19.29
N SER A 223 -1.86 12.26 -18.67
CA SER A 223 -1.07 13.37 -19.22
C SER A 223 0.41 13.00 -19.32
N ARG A 224 0.95 12.26 -18.35
CA ARG A 224 2.33 11.76 -18.40
C ARG A 224 2.58 10.74 -19.51
N LEU A 225 1.55 9.98 -19.89
CA LEU A 225 1.67 9.06 -21.02
C LEU A 225 1.74 9.83 -22.35
N GLU A 226 1.04 10.97 -22.45
CA GLU A 226 1.08 11.89 -23.59
C GLU A 226 2.43 12.62 -23.66
N GLU A 227 2.95 13.11 -22.52
CA GLU A 227 4.27 13.75 -22.42
C GLU A 227 5.44 12.80 -22.76
N ALA A 228 5.25 11.49 -22.55
CA ALA A 228 6.25 10.45 -22.85
C ALA A 228 6.06 9.77 -24.21
N SER A 229 5.18 10.28 -25.09
CA SER A 229 4.95 9.80 -26.46
C SER A 229 5.73 10.64 -27.47
#